data_AF-A0AAW3VF52-F1
#
_entry.id   AF-A0AAW3VF52-F1
#
_cell.length_a   1.000
_cell.length_b   1.000
_cell.length_c   1.000
_cell.angle_alpha   90.00
_cell.angle_beta   90.00
_cell.angle_gamma   90.00
#
_symmetry.space_group_name_H-M   'P 1'
#
loop_
_entity.id
_entity.type
_entity.pdbx_description
1 polymer ?
#
loop_
_entity_poly.entity_id
_entity_poly.type
_entity_poly.pdbx_seq_one_letter_code
_entity_poly.pdbx_strand_id
1 'polypeptide(L)' 'MKGLKDKVVIVTGGAGGIGSATCRRLAEQGAKVAIFDMNLEAAEKLANEINQYGQALAIQCDIT' A
#
# COMPACT_ATOMS: atom_id res chain seq x y z
N MET A 1 0.22 -15.28 0.35
CA MET A 1 1.38 -15.14 1.26
C MET A 1 0.92 -15.56 2.65
N LYS A 2 1.61 -16.47 3.34
CA LYS A 2 1.19 -16.93 4.69
C LYS A 2 1.81 -16.02 5.77
N GLY A 3 1.09 -15.77 6.86
CA GLY A 3 1.62 -15.09 8.06
C GLY A 3 1.66 -13.55 8.02
N LEU A 4 0.95 -12.91 7.09
CA LEU A 4 0.94 -11.44 6.96
C LEU A 4 -0.22 -10.74 7.67
N LYS A 5 -1.19 -11.48 8.19
CA LYS A 5 -2.32 -10.92 8.92
C LYS A 5 -1.82 -10.05 10.07
N ASP A 6 -2.37 -8.84 10.16
CA ASP A 6 -2.05 -7.80 11.16
C ASP A 6 -0.60 -7.29 11.14
N LYS A 7 0.22 -7.69 10.18
CA LYS A 7 1.56 -7.13 9.98
C LYS A 7 1.47 -5.78 9.29
N VAL A 8 2.33 -4.86 9.71
CA VAL A 8 2.51 -3.56 9.05
C VAL A 8 3.62 -3.70 8.01
N VAL A 9 3.35 -3.27 6.78
CA VAL A 9 4.28 -3.37 5.64
C VAL A 9 4.37 -2.02 4.94
N ILE A 10 5.59 -1.59 4.63
CA ILE A 10 5.85 -0.38 3.83
C ILE A 10 6.15 -0.82 2.39
N VAL A 11 5.56 -0.13 1.43
CA VAL A 11 5.85 -0.32 0.00
C VAL A 11 6.25 1.01 -0.61
N THR A 12 7.53 1.12 -1.02
CA THR A 12 8.06 2.28 -1.76
C THR A 12 7.76 2.16 -3.25
N GLY A 13 7.49 3.28 -3.93
CA GLY A 13 6.92 3.27 -5.28
C GLY A 13 5.55 2.57 -5.30
N GLY A 14 4.84 2.64 -4.17
CA GLY A 14 3.66 1.83 -3.89
C GLY A 14 2.45 2.18 -4.77
N ALA A 15 2.44 3.35 -5.41
CA ALA A 15 1.40 3.75 -6.35
C ALA A 15 1.75 3.41 -7.82
N GLY A 16 2.96 2.91 -8.10
CA GLY A 16 3.37 2.44 -9.43
C GLY A 16 2.69 1.12 -9.85
N GLY A 17 2.95 0.65 -11.07
CA GLY A 17 2.31 -0.56 -11.62
C GLY A 17 2.51 -1.81 -10.73
N ILE A 18 3.76 -2.16 -10.43
CA ILE A 18 4.09 -3.31 -9.58
C ILE A 18 3.81 -3.00 -8.11
N GLY A 19 4.11 -1.79 -7.66
CA GLY A 19 3.88 -1.37 -6.27
C GLY A 19 2.41 -1.49 -5.89
N SER A 20 1.50 -0.99 -6.74
CA SER A 20 0.07 -1.03 -6.47
C SER A 20 -0.49 -2.45 -6.46
N ALA A 21 -0.07 -3.31 -7.39
CA ALA A 21 -0.43 -4.73 -7.36
C ALA A 21 0.08 -5.42 -6.08
N THR A 22 1.27 -5.05 -5.63
CA THR A 22 1.86 -5.57 -4.38
C THR A 22 1.06 -5.11 -3.16
N CYS A 23 0.71 -3.83 -3.07
CA CYS A 23 -0.12 -3.27 -2.00
C CYS A 23 -1.47 -3.99 -1.89
N ARG A 24 -2.17 -4.16 -3.02
CA ARG A 24 -3.44 -4.92 -3.07
C ARG A 24 -3.25 -6.35 -2.56
N ARG A 25 -2.23 -7.05 -3.08
CA ARG A 25 -1.96 -8.43 -2.71
C ARG A 25 -1.62 -8.59 -1.23
N LEU A 26 -0.88 -7.65 -0.63
CA LEU A 26 -0.56 -7.64 0.80
C LEU A 26 -1.83 -7.40 1.64
N ALA A 27 -2.65 -6.44 1.26
CA ALA A 27 -3.90 -6.11 1.96
C ALA A 27 -4.91 -7.27 1.93
N GLU A 28 -5.07 -7.94 0.79
CA GLU A 28 -5.87 -9.18 0.66
C GLU A 28 -5.42 -10.32 1.60
N GLN A 29 -4.20 -10.26 2.11
CA GLN A 29 -3.67 -11.24 3.07
C GLN A 29 -3.77 -10.74 4.52
N GLY A 30 -4.46 -9.62 4.74
CA GLY A 30 -4.70 -9.02 6.05
C GLY A 30 -3.56 -8.15 6.57
N ALA A 31 -2.59 -7.77 5.72
CA ALA A 31 -1.56 -6.81 6.10
C ALA A 31 -2.12 -5.39 6.14
N LYS A 32 -1.51 -4.54 6.97
CA LYS A 32 -1.72 -3.09 7.01
C LYS A 32 -0.63 -2.44 6.18
N VAL A 33 -0.99 -1.74 5.12
CA VAL A 33 -0.04 -1.29 4.08
C VAL A 33 0.19 0.21 4.17
N ALA A 34 1.44 0.63 4.34
CA ALA A 34 1.83 2.01 4.15
C ALA A 34 2.40 2.19 2.73
N ILE A 35 1.74 3.01 1.92
CA ILE A 35 2.04 3.26 0.51
C ILE A 35 2.91 4.51 0.43
N PHE A 36 4.19 4.32 0.16
CA PHE A 36 5.16 5.40 0.00
C PHE A 36 5.35 5.67 -1.48
N ASP A 37 5.04 6.89 -1.92
CA ASP A 37 5.21 7.29 -3.31
C ASP A 37 5.42 8.80 -3.43
N MET A 38 6.09 9.25 -4.50
CA MET A 38 6.21 10.69 -4.79
C MET A 38 4.87 11.26 -5.25
N ASN A 39 4.06 10.45 -5.94
CA ASN A 39 2.73 10.82 -6.38
C ASN A 39 1.71 10.53 -5.28
N LEU A 40 1.46 11.54 -4.43
CA LEU A 40 0.51 11.43 -3.32
C LEU A 40 -0.92 11.11 -3.80
N GLU A 41 -1.41 11.76 -4.85
CA GLU A 41 -2.76 11.56 -5.35
C GLU A 41 -3.00 10.11 -5.79
N ALA A 42 -2.02 9.52 -6.50
CA ALA A 42 -2.07 8.12 -6.89
C ALA A 42 -2.03 7.17 -5.68
N ALA A 43 -1.20 7.49 -4.67
CA ALA A 43 -1.12 6.73 -3.44
C ALA A 43 -2.42 6.80 -2.62
N GLU A 44 -3.04 7.98 -2.50
CA GLU A 44 -4.32 8.19 -1.80
C GLU A 44 -5.46 7.45 -2.50
N LYS A 45 -5.52 7.51 -3.84
CA LYS A 45 -6.50 6.74 -4.61
C LYS A 45 -6.39 5.24 -4.33
N LEU A 46 -5.17 4.71 -4.32
CA LEU A 46 -4.92 3.31 -3.99
C LEU A 46 -5.25 2.98 -2.53
N ALA A 47 -4.90 3.86 -1.58
CA ALA A 47 -5.23 3.66 -0.17
C ALA A 47 -6.76 3.60 0.04
N ASN A 48 -7.50 4.51 -0.59
CA ASN A 48 -8.96 4.54 -0.54
C ASN A 48 -9.60 3.28 -1.15
N GLU A 49 -9.01 2.76 -2.24
CA GLU A 49 -9.40 1.49 -2.84
C GLU A 49 -9.19 0.33 -1.86
N ILE A 50 -7.98 0.22 -1.28
CA ILE A 50 -7.64 -0.86 -0.35
C ILE A 50 -8.47 -0.79 0.94
N ASN A 51 -8.76 0.42 1.44
CA ASN A 51 -9.54 0.61 2.66
C ASN A 51 -10.99 0.12 2.56
N GLN A 52 -11.48 -0.24 1.36
CA GLN A 52 -12.77 -0.93 1.20
C GLN A 52 -12.74 -2.39 1.71
N TYR A 53 -11.56 -3.02 1.77
CA TYR A 53 -11.40 -4.44 2.14
C TYR A 53 -10.19 -4.74 3.05
N GLY A 54 -9.42 -3.72 3.42
CA GLY A 54 -8.18 -3.85 4.21
C GLY A 54 -7.84 -2.56 4.93
N GLN A 55 -6.56 -2.36 5.25
CA GLN A 55 -6.06 -1.14 5.89
C GLN A 55 -4.85 -0.62 5.12
N ALA A 56 -4.93 0.61 4.65
CA ALA A 56 -3.87 1.29 3.95
C ALA A 56 -3.76 2.77 4.33
N LEU A 57 -2.52 3.28 4.32
CA LEU A 57 -2.17 4.67 4.54
C LEU A 57 -1.27 5.16 3.39
N ALA A 58 -1.63 6.26 2.76
CA ALA A 58 -0.79 6.93 1.75
C ALA A 58 0.16 7.93 2.42
N ILE A 59 1.42 7.92 2.01
CA ILE A 59 2.45 8.83 2.50
C ILE A 59 3.25 9.34 1.29
N GLN A 60 3.28 10.66 1.11
CA GLN A 60 4.17 11.26 0.13
C GLN A 60 5.62 11.11 0.60
N CYS A 61 6.46 10.48 -0.21
CA CYS A 61 7.86 10.24 0.16
C CYS A 61 8.75 10.25 -1.09
N ASP A 62 9.84 11.02 -1.01
CA ASP A 62 11.04 10.83 -1.82
C ASP A 62 12.01 9.95 -1.01
N ILE A 63 12.53 8.89 -1.63
CA ILE A 63 13.40 7.90 -0.99
C ILE A 63 14.90 8.14 -1.23
N THR A 64 15.24 9.17 -2.02
CA THR A 64 16.64 9.54 -2.31
C THR A 64 17.30 10.37 -1.22
#